data_AF-B7IDW6-F1
#
_entry.id   AF-B7IDW6-F1
#
_cell.length_a   1.000
_cell.length_b   1.000
_cell.length_c   1.000
_cell.angle_alpha   90.00
_cell.angle_beta   90.00
_cell.angle_gamma   90.00
#
_symmetry.space_group_name_H-M   'P 1'
#
loop_
_entity.id
_entity.type
_entity.pdbx_description
1 polymer ?
#
loop_
_entity_poly.entity_id
_entity_poly.type
_entity_poly.pdbx_seq_one_letter_code
_entity_poly.pdbx_strand_id
1 'polypeptide(L)'
;MKIKKLLVIFVLVLSLIAVSQTYINIGTIERNNEKFFVYELSPEFSIGPVTIGIGFTSYSTDVVYGEMYYGIPSSTPSTNILNAFVINTFALNTDLFEFRYGKVKPITLAMGFNVRKYVNPNTRAFDITLKFSDLSLYTHLPYEILKYIPFEFSRSDSIFMTSLGYNLSSLLKIQSYLIADVDATVSYTEDSSTPVKYGGGIAAYIPILNSIKIGGEIAAQSDESFQKISKGLFAGVFADLGLINPMGGIYYTMDGYIPFLFNKKYSLLKFNSNLPSMSSTNNTLGYFAGADIDFEPYITGEFYVYGLLENSTPVAEGNVRVILPELGNFSGLIIDGTYFDDSPFEDGKLLDENTEAILRLSYPLIGNNFVAGIQYKWESDEWFKSIFISSVSSF
;
A
#
# COMPACT_ATOMS: atom_id res chain seq x y z
N MET A 1 48.98 2.54 9.28
CA MET A 1 48.03 3.62 9.60
C MET A 1 46.96 3.87 8.53
N LYS A 2 47.26 3.72 7.22
CA LYS A 2 46.29 3.92 6.12
C LYS A 2 45.14 2.91 6.07
N ILE A 3 45.41 1.63 6.32
CA ILE A 3 44.37 0.56 6.29
C ILE A 3 43.32 0.74 7.40
N LYS A 4 43.71 1.13 8.61
CA LYS A 4 42.76 1.39 9.72
C LYS A 4 41.83 2.57 9.42
N LYS A 5 42.35 3.65 8.80
CA LYS A 5 41.52 4.79 8.38
C LYS A 5 40.57 4.41 7.24
N LEU A 6 41.03 3.60 6.28
CA LEU A 6 40.19 3.09 5.20
C LEU A 6 39.07 2.17 5.73
N LEU A 7 39.37 1.31 6.70
CA LEU A 7 38.40 0.43 7.34
C LEU A 7 37.35 1.23 8.13
N VAL A 8 37.77 2.27 8.86
CA VAL A 8 36.86 3.15 9.60
C VAL A 8 35.96 3.95 8.64
N ILE A 9 36.51 4.47 7.54
CA ILE A 9 35.71 5.15 6.50
C ILE A 9 34.75 4.16 5.84
N PHE A 10 35.19 2.93 5.55
CA PHE A 10 34.35 1.89 4.98
C PHE A 10 33.23 1.48 5.93
N VAL A 11 33.51 1.31 7.23
CA VAL A 11 32.50 1.03 8.27
C VAL A 11 31.56 2.23 8.44
N LEU A 12 32.06 3.47 8.41
CA LEU A 12 31.24 4.68 8.46
C LEU A 12 30.32 4.79 7.24
N VAL A 13 30.83 4.54 6.03
CA VAL A 13 30.04 4.55 4.79
C VAL A 13 29.03 3.40 4.80
N LEU A 14 29.42 2.18 5.22
CA LEU A 14 28.47 1.08 5.40
C LEU A 14 27.39 1.41 6.43
N SER A 15 27.76 2.06 7.54
CA SER A 15 26.82 2.45 8.58
C SER A 15 25.89 3.57 8.11
N LEU A 16 26.37 4.53 7.31
CA LEU A 16 25.54 5.58 6.72
C LEU A 16 24.56 5.00 5.68
N ILE A 17 24.99 4.04 4.87
CA ILE A 17 24.13 3.34 3.90
C ILE A 17 23.10 2.47 4.64
N ALA A 18 23.52 1.72 5.67
CA ALA A 18 22.64 0.90 6.50
C ALA A 18 21.60 1.71 7.26
N VAL A 19 21.98 2.87 7.79
CA VAL A 19 21.08 3.76 8.55
C VAL A 19 20.12 4.49 7.62
N SER A 20 20.49 4.78 6.36
CA SER A 20 19.61 5.48 5.40
C SER A 20 18.36 4.71 4.94
N GLN A 21 18.31 3.39 5.19
CA GLN A 21 17.14 2.54 4.87
C GLN A 21 16.53 1.86 6.10
N THR A 22 16.87 2.31 7.31
CA THR A 22 16.32 1.70 8.52
C THR A 22 14.90 2.22 8.78
N TYR A 23 13.91 1.34 8.68
CA TYR A 23 12.53 1.69 9.05
C TYR A 23 12.43 1.86 10.57
N ILE A 24 11.86 2.99 11.01
CA ILE A 24 11.59 3.29 12.41
C ILE A 24 10.11 3.63 12.50
N ASN A 25 9.38 2.96 13.40
CA ASN A 25 8.02 3.33 13.76
C ASN A 25 7.90 3.47 15.27
N ILE A 26 7.51 4.66 15.71
CA ILE A 26 7.16 4.94 17.10
C ILE A 26 5.78 5.56 17.06
N GLY A 27 4.75 4.77 17.38
CA GLY A 27 3.38 5.22 17.20
C GLY A 27 2.33 4.19 17.51
N THR A 28 1.09 4.61 17.38
CA THR A 28 -0.05 3.72 17.54
C THR A 28 -0.23 2.89 16.27
N ILE A 29 -0.23 1.57 16.41
CA ILE A 29 -0.74 0.66 15.40
C ILE A 29 -2.00 0.00 15.93
N GLU A 30 -2.81 -0.53 15.02
CA GLU A 30 -4.03 -1.25 15.36
C GLU A 30 -3.95 -2.68 14.85
N ARG A 31 -4.31 -3.65 15.71
CA ARG A 31 -4.36 -5.07 15.38
C ARG A 31 -5.53 -5.73 16.08
N ASN A 32 -6.29 -6.56 15.37
CA ASN A 32 -7.46 -7.26 15.92
C ASN A 32 -8.45 -6.32 16.65
N ASN A 33 -8.66 -5.11 16.12
CA ASN A 33 -9.47 -4.04 16.72
C ASN A 33 -8.99 -3.54 18.10
N GLU A 34 -7.72 -3.81 18.44
CA GLU A 34 -7.05 -3.25 19.61
C GLU A 34 -5.93 -2.31 19.18
N LYS A 35 -5.80 -1.18 19.89
CA LYS A 35 -4.76 -0.17 19.64
C LYS A 35 -3.57 -0.42 20.54
N PHE A 36 -2.37 -0.42 19.95
CA PHE A 36 -1.11 -0.63 20.64
C PHE A 36 -0.17 0.53 20.32
N PHE A 37 0.56 1.02 21.32
CA PHE A 37 1.69 1.91 21.08
C PHE A 37 2.94 1.07 20.85
N VAL A 38 3.52 1.14 19.66
CA VAL A 38 4.63 0.29 19.20
C VAL A 38 5.89 1.09 19.01
N TYR A 39 7.00 0.49 19.44
CA TYR A 39 8.37 0.89 19.13
C TYR A 39 8.99 -0.18 18.24
N GLU A 40 9.15 0.12 16.96
CA GLU A 40 9.71 -0.77 15.96
C GLU A 40 10.94 -0.15 15.28
N LEU A 41 12.02 -0.92 15.24
CA LEU A 41 13.22 -0.68 14.47
C LEU A 41 13.41 -1.86 13.51
N SER A 42 13.36 -1.64 12.20
CA SER A 42 13.37 -2.69 11.18
C SER A 42 14.40 -2.41 10.09
N PRO A 43 15.70 -2.61 10.35
CA PRO A 43 16.72 -2.48 9.33
C PRO A 43 16.69 -3.67 8.37
N GLU A 44 17.00 -3.44 7.10
CA GLU A 44 17.18 -4.50 6.10
C GLU A 44 18.59 -4.44 5.50
N PHE A 45 19.22 -5.60 5.34
CA PHE A 45 20.55 -5.73 4.75
C PHE A 45 20.51 -6.75 3.64
N SER A 46 20.92 -6.35 2.43
CA SER A 46 21.04 -7.24 1.28
C SER A 46 22.49 -7.59 1.01
N ILE A 47 22.80 -8.88 0.93
CA ILE A 47 24.11 -9.44 0.58
C ILE A 47 23.90 -10.44 -0.55
N GLY A 48 24.17 -10.00 -1.78
CA GLY A 48 23.90 -10.80 -2.99
C GLY A 48 22.41 -11.17 -3.08
N PRO A 49 22.05 -12.46 -3.25
CA PRO A 49 20.66 -12.89 -3.38
C PRO A 49 19.89 -12.88 -2.05
N VAL A 50 20.57 -12.72 -0.91
CA VAL A 50 19.95 -12.83 0.41
C VAL A 50 19.70 -11.45 1.00
N THR A 51 18.51 -11.21 1.54
CA THR A 51 18.20 -10.05 2.38
C THR A 51 17.78 -10.52 3.77
N ILE A 52 18.38 -9.95 4.80
CA ILE A 52 18.05 -10.24 6.20
C ILE A 52 17.79 -8.92 6.91
N GLY A 53 16.70 -8.85 7.66
CA GLY A 53 16.39 -7.78 8.58
C GLY A 53 16.07 -8.38 9.94
N ILE A 54 16.94 -8.15 10.91
CA ILE A 54 16.67 -8.42 12.32
C ILE A 54 16.55 -7.06 12.98
N GLY A 55 15.45 -6.84 13.67
CA GLY A 55 15.24 -5.59 14.36
C GLY A 55 14.61 -5.78 15.72
N PHE A 56 14.01 -4.71 16.22
CA PHE A 56 13.48 -4.64 17.57
C PHE A 56 12.02 -4.20 17.53
N THR A 57 11.13 -4.95 18.18
CA THR A 57 9.72 -4.59 18.34
C THR A 57 9.30 -4.77 19.78
N SER A 58 8.75 -3.70 20.36
CA SER A 58 8.08 -3.74 21.65
C SER A 58 6.81 -2.90 21.58
N TYR A 59 5.85 -3.18 22.46
CA TYR A 59 4.58 -2.49 22.46
C TYR A 59 3.98 -2.35 23.84
N SER A 60 3.04 -1.44 23.97
CA SER A 60 2.22 -1.29 25.17
C SER A 60 0.76 -1.02 24.79
N THR A 61 -0.15 -1.38 25.69
CA THR A 61 -1.59 -1.09 25.58
C THR A 61 -1.94 0.34 26.02
N ASP A 62 -1.03 1.05 26.70
CA ASP A 62 -1.18 2.45 27.12
C ASP A 62 0.19 3.16 27.15
N VAL A 63 0.24 4.40 26.68
CA VAL A 63 1.46 5.23 26.58
C VAL A 63 2.00 5.65 27.95
N VAL A 64 1.15 5.78 28.97
CA VAL A 64 1.52 6.37 30.27
C VAL A 64 1.73 5.33 31.37
N TYR A 65 0.92 4.27 31.40
CA TYR A 65 0.93 3.26 32.47
C TYR A 65 0.88 1.81 31.96
N GLY A 66 0.95 1.60 30.66
CA GLY A 66 0.82 0.26 30.10
C GLY A 66 2.06 -0.59 30.35
N GLU A 67 1.84 -1.88 30.59
CA GLU A 67 2.93 -2.85 30.65
C GLU A 67 3.60 -2.95 29.27
N MET A 68 4.93 -3.05 29.25
CA MET A 68 5.69 -3.22 28.02
C MET A 68 5.81 -4.70 27.68
N TYR A 69 5.41 -5.03 26.47
CA TYR A 69 5.51 -6.37 25.90
C TYR A 69 6.49 -6.39 24.73
N TYR A 70 7.03 -7.56 24.43
CA TYR A 70 8.08 -7.80 23.47
C TYR A 70 7.61 -8.70 22.33
N GLY A 71 7.97 -8.32 21.10
CA GLY A 71 7.49 -8.95 19.87
C GLY A 71 6.36 -8.16 19.23
N ILE A 72 5.67 -8.77 18.26
CA ILE A 72 4.53 -8.15 17.58
C ILE A 72 3.29 -8.27 18.47
N PRO A 73 2.39 -7.25 18.54
CA PRO A 73 1.16 -7.35 19.32
C PRO A 73 0.35 -8.62 19.02
N SER A 74 -0.02 -9.32 20.10
CA SER A 74 -0.72 -10.60 20.05
C SER A 74 -1.69 -10.76 21.22
N SER A 75 -2.63 -11.70 21.08
CA SER A 75 -3.58 -12.06 22.14
C SER A 75 -2.92 -12.72 23.36
N THR A 76 -1.66 -13.13 23.24
CA THR A 76 -0.86 -13.67 24.35
C THR A 76 0.44 -12.87 24.49
N PRO A 77 0.38 -11.67 25.10
CA PRO A 77 1.54 -10.79 25.22
C PRO A 77 2.74 -11.46 25.89
N SER A 78 3.95 -11.08 25.47
CA SER A 78 5.18 -11.66 26.01
C SER A 78 6.01 -10.62 26.76
N THR A 79 6.48 -10.97 27.95
CA THR A 79 7.46 -10.19 28.72
C THR A 79 8.90 -10.72 28.53
N ASN A 80 9.11 -11.70 27.66
CA ASN A 80 10.44 -12.22 27.33
C ASN A 80 11.15 -11.30 26.32
N ILE A 81 12.22 -10.63 26.76
CA ILE A 81 13.02 -9.70 25.95
C ILE A 81 13.56 -10.32 24.65
N LEU A 82 13.76 -11.64 24.58
CA LEU A 82 14.21 -12.28 23.35
C LEU A 82 13.18 -12.17 22.22
N ASN A 83 11.90 -12.09 22.56
CA ASN A 83 10.85 -11.86 21.57
C ASN A 83 10.87 -10.43 21.02
N ALA A 84 11.58 -9.51 21.66
CA ALA A 84 11.75 -8.16 21.13
C ALA A 84 12.59 -8.16 19.86
N PHE A 85 13.49 -9.13 19.69
CA PHE A 85 14.31 -9.25 18.50
C PHE A 85 13.55 -10.02 17.41
N VAL A 86 12.90 -9.28 16.52
CA VAL A 86 12.04 -9.83 15.47
C VAL A 86 12.82 -9.96 14.16
N ILE A 87 12.68 -11.09 13.47
CA ILE A 87 13.05 -11.19 12.05
C ILE A 87 12.03 -10.34 11.30
N ASN A 88 12.42 -9.14 10.92
CA ASN A 88 11.57 -8.21 10.20
C ASN A 88 11.50 -8.55 8.72
N THR A 89 12.60 -9.04 8.16
CA THR A 89 12.69 -9.45 6.77
C THR A 89 13.61 -10.65 6.64
N PHE A 90 13.21 -11.60 5.82
CA PHE A 90 14.10 -12.61 5.27
C PHE A 90 13.70 -12.82 3.82
N ALA A 91 14.61 -12.53 2.88
CA ALA A 91 14.35 -12.72 1.46
C ALA A 91 15.49 -13.47 0.79
N LEU A 92 15.14 -14.27 -0.21
CA LEU A 92 16.06 -14.95 -1.10
C LEU A 92 15.59 -14.68 -2.53
N ASN A 93 16.41 -14.01 -3.33
CA ASN A 93 16.12 -13.68 -4.72
C ASN A 93 17.14 -14.34 -5.64
N THR A 94 16.68 -15.31 -6.42
CA THR A 94 17.47 -16.04 -7.41
C THR A 94 16.72 -16.03 -8.75
N ASP A 95 17.40 -16.47 -9.81
CA ASP A 95 16.80 -16.52 -11.15
C ASP A 95 15.59 -17.46 -11.25
N LEU A 96 15.52 -18.49 -10.40
CA LEU A 96 14.46 -19.50 -10.41
C LEU A 96 13.41 -19.30 -9.30
N PHE A 97 13.75 -18.54 -8.27
CA PHE A 97 12.98 -18.48 -7.04
C PHE A 97 13.19 -17.16 -6.33
N GLU A 98 12.09 -16.50 -5.97
CA GLU A 98 12.06 -15.38 -5.07
C GLU A 98 11.20 -15.74 -3.87
N PHE A 99 11.73 -15.49 -2.68
CA PHE A 99 11.03 -15.62 -1.43
C PHE A 99 11.25 -14.35 -0.64
N ARG A 100 10.20 -13.86 0.01
CA ARG A 100 10.31 -12.78 0.99
C ARG A 100 9.31 -13.03 2.11
N TYR A 101 9.82 -13.18 3.31
CA TYR A 101 9.10 -12.82 4.52
C TYR A 101 9.45 -11.38 4.86
N GLY A 102 8.46 -10.53 5.14
CA GLY A 102 8.68 -9.20 5.69
C GLY A 102 7.52 -8.27 5.44
N LYS A 103 7.72 -6.96 5.62
CA LYS A 103 6.68 -5.96 5.34
C LYS A 103 6.16 -6.11 3.91
N VAL A 104 4.83 -6.07 3.79
CA VAL A 104 4.14 -6.17 2.49
C VAL A 104 4.60 -5.00 1.63
N LYS A 105 5.12 -5.30 0.44
CA LYS A 105 5.40 -4.29 -0.59
C LYS A 105 4.15 -4.10 -1.44
N PRO A 106 3.95 -2.95 -2.11
CA PRO A 106 2.82 -2.77 -3.03
C PRO A 106 2.76 -3.88 -4.09
N ILE A 107 1.64 -4.61 -4.15
CA ILE A 107 1.40 -5.70 -5.09
C ILE A 107 0.45 -5.22 -6.19
N THR A 108 0.86 -5.39 -7.45
CA THR A 108 0.00 -5.22 -8.62
C THR A 108 -0.01 -6.51 -9.43
N LEU A 109 -1.19 -7.04 -9.72
CA LEU A 109 -1.36 -8.24 -10.54
C LEU A 109 -1.89 -7.84 -11.92
N ALA A 110 -1.43 -8.54 -12.97
CA ALA A 110 -1.88 -8.33 -14.33
C ALA A 110 -1.69 -6.87 -14.80
N MET A 111 -2.76 -6.24 -15.29
CA MET A 111 -2.81 -4.81 -15.66
C MET A 111 -3.33 -3.94 -14.51
N GLY A 112 -3.60 -4.53 -13.35
CA GLY A 112 -4.00 -3.84 -12.13
C GLY A 112 -5.49 -3.57 -12.00
N PHE A 113 -6.36 -4.25 -12.77
CA PHE A 113 -7.78 -3.89 -12.79
C PHE A 113 -8.56 -4.35 -11.56
N ASN A 114 -8.19 -5.48 -10.95
CA ASN A 114 -8.65 -5.86 -9.59
C ASN A 114 -7.67 -5.43 -8.50
N VAL A 115 -6.38 -5.71 -8.69
CA VAL A 115 -5.32 -5.51 -7.67
C VAL A 115 -4.31 -4.51 -8.16
N ARG A 116 -4.35 -3.32 -7.57
CA ARG A 116 -3.47 -2.20 -7.93
C ARG A 116 -2.73 -1.70 -6.71
N LYS A 117 -1.45 -2.02 -6.61
CA LYS A 117 -0.60 -1.59 -5.48
C LYS A 117 -1.23 -1.88 -4.12
N TYR A 118 -1.89 -3.03 -3.99
CA TYR A 118 -2.39 -3.47 -2.70
C TYR A 118 -1.24 -3.54 -1.71
N VAL A 119 -1.42 -2.96 -0.53
CA VAL A 119 -0.46 -3.03 0.57
C VAL A 119 -1.21 -2.88 1.88
N ASN A 120 -0.81 -3.65 2.89
CA ASN A 120 -1.16 -3.38 4.27
C ASN A 120 0.15 -3.04 5.03
N PRO A 121 0.41 -1.75 5.33
CA PRO A 121 1.72 -1.31 5.83
C PRO A 121 2.02 -1.80 7.26
N ASN A 122 1.00 -2.27 7.97
CA ASN A 122 1.08 -2.71 9.37
C ASN A 122 1.30 -4.22 9.53
N THR A 123 1.47 -4.94 8.41
CA THR A 123 1.56 -6.39 8.41
C THR A 123 2.83 -6.87 7.72
N ARG A 124 3.26 -8.08 8.11
CA ARG A 124 4.27 -8.85 7.38
C ARG A 124 3.59 -10.02 6.69
N ALA A 125 4.13 -10.46 5.58
CA ALA A 125 3.60 -11.58 4.81
C ALA A 125 4.74 -12.41 4.21
N PHE A 126 4.39 -13.59 3.70
CA PHE A 126 5.24 -14.42 2.88
C PHE A 126 4.86 -14.28 1.40
N ASP A 127 5.77 -13.73 0.61
CA ASP A 127 5.67 -13.63 -0.83
C ASP A 127 6.60 -14.66 -1.48
N ILE A 128 6.06 -15.42 -2.43
CA ILE A 128 6.78 -16.50 -3.12
C ILE A 128 6.59 -16.36 -4.62
N THR A 129 7.68 -16.27 -5.37
CA THR A 129 7.70 -16.34 -6.84
C THR A 129 8.54 -17.54 -7.27
N LEU A 130 7.95 -18.47 -8.01
CA LEU A 130 8.66 -19.55 -8.71
C LEU A 130 8.75 -19.21 -10.19
N LYS A 131 9.92 -19.36 -10.80
CA LYS A 131 10.19 -19.03 -12.21
C LYS A 131 10.66 -20.29 -12.94
N PHE A 132 9.90 -20.70 -13.94
CA PHE A 132 10.14 -21.88 -14.77
C PHE A 132 10.20 -21.48 -16.24
N SER A 133 11.35 -20.95 -16.70
CA SER A 133 11.56 -20.45 -18.07
C SER A 133 10.48 -19.44 -18.51
N ASP A 134 9.41 -19.92 -19.15
CA ASP A 134 8.30 -19.10 -19.65
C ASP A 134 7.16 -18.95 -18.65
N LEU A 135 7.13 -19.77 -17.59
CA LEU A 135 6.08 -19.74 -16.58
C LEU A 135 6.60 -19.08 -15.29
N SER A 136 5.75 -18.32 -14.63
CA SER A 136 5.99 -17.79 -13.29
C SER A 136 4.77 -17.99 -12.42
N LEU A 137 4.95 -18.40 -11.18
CA LEU A 137 3.90 -18.53 -10.18
C LEU A 137 4.23 -17.62 -9.01
N TYR A 138 3.36 -16.65 -8.74
CA TYR A 138 3.44 -15.78 -7.57
C TYR A 138 2.36 -16.15 -6.56
N THR A 139 2.67 -16.12 -5.26
CA THR A 139 1.69 -16.32 -4.18
C THR A 139 2.02 -15.40 -3.00
N HIS A 140 1.00 -14.72 -2.49
CA HIS A 140 1.02 -13.90 -1.28
C HIS A 140 0.27 -14.62 -0.17
N LEU A 141 0.95 -14.89 0.95
CA LEU A 141 0.41 -15.54 2.13
C LEU A 141 0.51 -14.57 3.32
N PRO A 142 -0.62 -14.02 3.81
CA PRO A 142 -0.64 -13.01 4.85
C PRO A 142 -0.47 -13.62 6.24
N TYR A 143 0.70 -14.23 6.49
CA TYR A 143 1.08 -14.76 7.80
C TYR A 143 2.34 -14.08 8.31
N GLU A 144 2.43 -13.97 9.62
CA GLU A 144 3.62 -13.44 10.27
C GLU A 144 3.97 -14.16 11.56
N ILE A 145 5.24 -14.10 11.92
CA ILE A 145 5.79 -14.62 13.16
C ILE A 145 5.61 -13.55 14.24
N LEU A 146 4.82 -13.85 15.29
CA LEU A 146 4.53 -12.92 16.38
C LEU A 146 5.62 -12.93 17.45
N LYS A 147 6.09 -14.14 17.81
CA LYS A 147 7.15 -14.36 18.81
C LYS A 147 7.85 -15.71 18.60
N TYR A 148 9.04 -15.86 19.19
CA TYR A 148 9.86 -17.08 19.10
C TYR A 148 9.76 -17.97 20.33
N ILE A 149 9.43 -17.41 21.50
CA ILE A 149 9.44 -18.11 22.78
C ILE A 149 8.16 -17.80 23.57
N PRO A 150 7.17 -18.71 23.60
CA PRO A 150 7.02 -19.83 22.67
C PRO A 150 6.82 -19.34 21.22
N PHE A 151 7.17 -20.16 20.24
CA PHE A 151 6.99 -19.82 18.83
C PHE A 151 5.50 -19.66 18.53
N GLU A 152 5.14 -18.51 17.96
CA GLU A 152 3.77 -18.18 17.58
C GLU A 152 3.79 -17.46 16.24
N PHE A 153 2.88 -17.85 15.36
CA PHE A 153 2.61 -17.15 14.12
C PHE A 153 1.10 -17.06 13.94
N SER A 154 0.65 -16.02 13.24
CA SER A 154 -0.77 -15.79 13.00
C SER A 154 -1.00 -15.20 11.61
N ARG A 155 -2.25 -15.22 11.16
CA ARG A 155 -2.66 -14.52 9.95
C ARG A 155 -2.63 -13.01 10.24
N SER A 156 -1.78 -12.28 9.53
CA SER A 156 -1.55 -10.85 9.72
C SER A 156 -2.56 -9.98 8.97
N ASP A 157 -3.12 -10.51 7.87
CA ASP A 157 -4.06 -9.83 6.99
C ASP A 157 -5.02 -10.86 6.35
N SER A 158 -6.16 -10.41 5.83
CA SER A 158 -7.18 -11.32 5.30
C SER A 158 -7.05 -11.60 3.80
N ILE A 159 -6.12 -10.93 3.11
CA ILE A 159 -5.99 -11.01 1.65
C ILE A 159 -4.99 -12.07 1.23
N PHE A 160 -5.47 -13.08 0.51
CA PHE A 160 -4.64 -14.08 -0.17
C PHE A 160 -4.60 -13.76 -1.65
N MET A 161 -3.44 -13.91 -2.28
CA MET A 161 -3.30 -13.71 -3.72
C MET A 161 -2.44 -14.79 -4.35
N THR A 162 -2.76 -15.14 -5.59
CA THR A 162 -1.88 -15.95 -6.44
C THR A 162 -1.98 -15.50 -7.88
N SER A 163 -0.91 -15.62 -8.65
CA SER A 163 -0.93 -15.35 -10.08
C SER A 163 -0.01 -16.28 -10.85
N LEU A 164 -0.43 -16.63 -12.06
CA LEU A 164 0.33 -17.42 -13.01
C LEU A 164 0.65 -16.54 -14.22
N GLY A 165 1.92 -16.18 -14.38
CA GLY A 165 2.42 -15.49 -15.56
C GLY A 165 2.97 -16.47 -16.58
N TYR A 166 2.68 -16.26 -17.86
CA TYR A 166 3.18 -17.06 -18.97
C TYR A 166 3.69 -16.16 -20.10
N ASN A 167 4.93 -16.36 -20.51
CA ASN A 167 5.55 -15.68 -21.65
C ASN A 167 5.17 -16.45 -22.92
N LEU A 168 4.08 -16.06 -23.59
CA LEU A 168 3.65 -16.71 -24.83
C LEU A 168 4.67 -16.49 -25.96
N SER A 169 5.32 -15.33 -25.97
CA SER A 169 6.46 -15.02 -26.83
C SER A 169 7.33 -13.96 -26.15
N SER A 170 8.43 -13.54 -26.79
CA SER A 170 9.24 -12.41 -26.33
C SER A 170 8.46 -11.09 -26.24
N LEU A 171 7.34 -10.96 -26.97
CA LEU A 171 6.55 -9.73 -27.07
C LEU A 171 5.21 -9.79 -26.33
N LEU A 172 4.71 -10.97 -25.99
CA LEU A 172 3.36 -11.12 -25.44
C LEU A 172 3.40 -11.99 -24.18
N LYS A 173 2.89 -11.42 -23.09
CA LYS A 173 2.74 -12.07 -21.79
C LYS A 173 1.26 -12.23 -21.46
N ILE A 174 0.93 -13.35 -20.86
CA ILE A 174 -0.38 -13.63 -20.28
C ILE A 174 -0.20 -13.73 -18.77
N GLN A 175 -1.12 -13.19 -18.00
CA GLN A 175 -1.13 -13.38 -16.55
C GLN A 175 -2.56 -13.66 -16.10
N SER A 176 -2.77 -14.79 -15.43
CA SER A 176 -4.01 -15.05 -14.70
C SER A 176 -3.76 -14.88 -13.20
N TYR A 177 -4.80 -14.55 -12.45
CA TYR A 177 -4.68 -14.37 -11.01
C TYR A 177 -5.99 -14.66 -10.28
N LEU A 178 -5.86 -14.93 -8.98
CA LEU A 178 -6.96 -15.11 -8.04
C LEU A 178 -6.63 -14.36 -6.74
N ILE A 179 -7.65 -13.76 -6.14
CA ILE A 179 -7.60 -13.08 -4.84
C ILE A 179 -8.77 -13.55 -3.99
N ALA A 180 -8.54 -13.67 -2.69
CA ALA A 180 -9.59 -13.89 -1.71
C ALA A 180 -9.39 -12.97 -0.51
N ASP A 181 -10.44 -12.26 -0.11
CA ASP A 181 -10.56 -11.69 1.22
C ASP A 181 -11.39 -12.64 2.09
N VAL A 182 -10.72 -13.46 2.90
CA VAL A 182 -11.43 -14.48 3.70
C VAL A 182 -12.26 -13.89 4.84
N ASP A 183 -12.03 -12.63 5.20
CA ASP A 183 -12.78 -11.92 6.25
C ASP A 183 -13.75 -10.89 5.70
N ALA A 184 -13.84 -10.69 4.38
CA ALA A 184 -14.83 -9.77 3.81
C ALA A 184 -16.26 -10.25 4.12
N THR A 185 -17.01 -9.40 4.81
CA THR A 185 -18.39 -9.61 5.24
C THR A 185 -19.16 -8.29 5.14
N VAL A 186 -20.48 -8.36 5.30
CA VAL A 186 -21.36 -7.18 5.30
C VAL A 186 -21.01 -6.17 6.40
N SER A 187 -20.34 -6.57 7.49
CA SER A 187 -19.95 -5.61 8.54
C SER A 187 -18.82 -4.67 8.12
N TYR A 188 -18.16 -4.96 6.99
CA TYR A 188 -17.05 -4.14 6.48
C TYR A 188 -17.46 -3.24 5.31
N THR A 189 -18.71 -3.32 4.85
CA THR A 189 -19.22 -2.52 3.73
C THR A 189 -20.10 -1.37 4.20
N GLU A 190 -20.13 -0.30 3.40
CA GLU A 190 -21.10 0.76 3.58
C GLU A 190 -22.54 0.18 3.49
N ASP A 191 -23.40 0.60 4.41
CA ASP A 191 -24.81 0.17 4.50
C ASP A 191 -25.04 -1.34 4.62
N SER A 192 -24.05 -2.12 5.07
CA SER A 192 -24.14 -3.59 5.19
C SER A 192 -24.47 -4.30 3.86
N SER A 193 -23.96 -3.75 2.75
CA SER A 193 -24.17 -4.26 1.39
C SER A 193 -23.28 -5.47 1.03
N THR A 194 -23.53 -6.12 -0.12
CA THR A 194 -22.82 -7.35 -0.54
C THR A 194 -21.32 -7.10 -0.77
N PRO A 195 -20.41 -7.69 0.03
CA PRO A 195 -18.97 -7.52 -0.15
C PRO A 195 -18.44 -8.36 -1.31
N VAL A 196 -17.32 -7.94 -1.89
CA VAL A 196 -16.50 -8.79 -2.76
C VAL A 196 -15.63 -9.68 -1.88
N LYS A 197 -15.80 -10.99 -1.98
CA LYS A 197 -14.99 -11.98 -1.26
C LYS A 197 -13.90 -12.60 -2.13
N TYR A 198 -14.22 -12.84 -3.40
CA TYR A 198 -13.30 -13.42 -4.37
C TYR A 198 -13.16 -12.52 -5.58
N GLY A 199 -11.95 -12.46 -6.13
CA GLY A 199 -11.65 -11.75 -7.36
C GLY A 199 -10.69 -12.55 -8.22
N GLY A 200 -10.73 -12.36 -9.52
CA GLY A 200 -9.79 -13.03 -10.43
C GLY A 200 -9.87 -12.47 -11.82
N GLY A 201 -8.88 -12.80 -12.64
CA GLY A 201 -8.83 -12.30 -14.00
C GLY A 201 -7.73 -12.91 -14.84
N ILE A 202 -7.75 -12.55 -16.11
CA ILE A 202 -6.74 -12.90 -17.12
C ILE A 202 -6.41 -11.63 -17.89
N ALA A 203 -5.12 -11.31 -17.98
CA ALA A 203 -4.62 -10.25 -18.83
C ALA A 203 -3.69 -10.78 -19.90
N ALA A 204 -3.68 -10.08 -21.03
CA ALA A 204 -2.69 -10.22 -22.09
C ALA A 204 -2.07 -8.85 -22.33
N TYR A 205 -0.74 -8.77 -22.28
CA TYR A 205 -0.03 -7.50 -22.40
C TYR A 205 1.33 -7.64 -23.08
N ILE A 206 1.73 -6.55 -23.72
CA ILE A 206 3.03 -6.35 -24.34
C ILE A 206 3.88 -5.55 -23.34
N PRO A 207 5.00 -6.11 -22.83
CA PRO A 207 5.95 -5.34 -22.05
C PRO A 207 6.78 -4.45 -22.98
N ILE A 208 6.54 -3.14 -22.94
CA ILE A 208 7.35 -2.12 -23.62
C ILE A 208 8.41 -1.66 -22.62
N LEU A 209 9.66 -2.03 -22.84
CA LEU A 209 10.68 -1.97 -21.78
C LEU A 209 10.29 -2.87 -20.59
N ASN A 210 11.20 -3.12 -19.66
CA ASN A 210 10.88 -3.92 -18.46
C ASN A 210 9.88 -3.23 -17.50
N SER A 211 9.50 -1.99 -17.82
CA SER A 211 8.76 -1.09 -16.93
C SER A 211 7.38 -0.71 -17.44
N ILE A 212 7.09 -0.76 -18.75
CA ILE A 212 5.78 -0.35 -19.29
C ILE A 212 5.04 -1.59 -19.81
N LYS A 213 3.74 -1.66 -19.55
CA LYS A 213 2.84 -2.71 -20.03
C LYS A 213 1.71 -2.05 -20.81
N ILE A 214 1.43 -2.52 -22.01
CA ILE A 214 0.24 -2.16 -22.77
C ILE A 214 -0.55 -3.43 -23.02
N GLY A 215 -1.83 -3.43 -22.66
CA GLY A 215 -2.62 -4.65 -22.78
C GLY A 215 -4.06 -4.49 -22.36
N GLY A 216 -4.72 -5.63 -22.25
CA GLY A 216 -6.08 -5.74 -21.76
C GLY A 216 -6.22 -6.81 -20.69
N GLU A 217 -7.22 -6.64 -19.84
CA GLU A 217 -7.55 -7.52 -18.74
C GLU A 217 -9.05 -7.77 -18.71
N ILE A 218 -9.44 -9.04 -18.56
CA ILE A 218 -10.81 -9.43 -18.22
C ILE A 218 -10.81 -9.93 -16.78
N ALA A 219 -11.80 -9.51 -16.02
CA ALA A 219 -11.83 -9.74 -14.59
C ALA A 219 -13.25 -10.04 -14.12
N ALA A 220 -13.34 -10.78 -13.00
CA ALA A 220 -14.58 -11.05 -12.31
C ALA A 220 -14.38 -10.93 -10.79
N GLN A 221 -15.47 -10.58 -10.11
CA GLN A 221 -15.56 -10.53 -8.66
C GLN A 221 -16.82 -11.28 -8.22
N SER A 222 -16.79 -11.88 -7.04
CA SER A 222 -17.95 -12.55 -6.48
C SER A 222 -18.07 -12.38 -4.98
N ASP A 223 -19.30 -12.57 -4.50
CA ASP A 223 -19.59 -12.76 -3.09
C ASP A 223 -19.13 -14.15 -2.62
N GLU A 224 -19.33 -14.43 -1.33
CA GLU A 224 -18.97 -15.71 -0.72
C GLU A 224 -19.66 -16.92 -1.35
N SER A 225 -20.91 -16.77 -1.75
CA SER A 225 -21.75 -17.85 -2.24
C SER A 225 -21.73 -18.02 -3.76
N PHE A 226 -20.99 -17.17 -4.48
CA PHE A 226 -20.98 -17.06 -5.94
C PHE A 226 -22.36 -16.81 -6.56
N GLN A 227 -23.33 -16.33 -5.78
CA GLN A 227 -24.66 -15.98 -6.29
C GLN A 227 -24.63 -14.64 -7.02
N LYS A 228 -23.73 -13.73 -6.60
CA LYS A 228 -23.49 -12.48 -7.29
C LYS A 228 -22.11 -12.52 -7.92
N ILE A 229 -22.06 -12.39 -9.25
CA ILE A 229 -20.83 -12.33 -10.02
C ILE A 229 -20.87 -11.06 -10.84
N SER A 230 -19.89 -10.19 -10.63
CA SER A 230 -19.69 -9.00 -11.44
C SER A 230 -18.49 -9.19 -12.35
N LYS A 231 -18.47 -8.47 -13.48
CA LYS A 231 -17.46 -8.65 -14.52
C LYS A 231 -16.94 -7.30 -14.97
N GLY A 232 -15.68 -7.28 -15.39
CA GLY A 232 -15.11 -6.10 -15.99
C GLY A 232 -14.12 -6.43 -17.09
N LEU A 233 -13.93 -5.45 -17.97
CA LEU A 233 -12.93 -5.41 -19.03
C LEU A 233 -12.11 -4.14 -18.86
N PHE A 234 -10.80 -4.22 -19.01
CA PHE A 234 -9.90 -3.08 -19.00
C PHE A 234 -8.96 -3.16 -20.20
N ALA A 235 -8.65 -2.01 -20.80
CA ALA A 235 -7.60 -1.87 -21.81
C ALA A 235 -6.84 -0.57 -21.58
N GLY A 236 -5.52 -0.64 -21.51
CA GLY A 236 -4.72 0.54 -21.21
C GLY A 236 -3.23 0.29 -21.07
N VAL A 237 -2.60 1.26 -20.44
CA VAL A 237 -1.16 1.33 -20.19
C VAL A 237 -0.91 1.43 -18.69
N PHE A 238 0.09 0.71 -18.23
CA PHE A 238 0.66 0.82 -16.89
C PHE A 238 2.17 0.94 -17.01
N ALA A 239 2.80 1.83 -16.26
CA ALA A 239 4.25 1.89 -16.15
C ALA A 239 4.71 1.93 -14.70
N ASP A 240 5.78 1.20 -14.41
CA ASP A 240 6.57 1.26 -13.18
C ASP A 240 7.95 1.85 -13.51
N LEU A 241 8.06 3.17 -13.36
CA LEU A 241 9.30 3.92 -13.62
C LEU A 241 10.10 4.15 -12.33
N GLY A 242 9.88 3.32 -11.30
CA GLY A 242 10.45 3.49 -9.96
C GLY A 242 9.69 4.54 -9.17
N LEU A 243 10.11 5.81 -9.25
CA LEU A 243 9.53 6.88 -8.44
C LEU A 243 8.12 7.29 -8.86
N ILE A 244 7.81 7.15 -10.14
CA ILE A 244 6.53 7.54 -10.72
C ILE A 244 5.93 6.34 -11.45
N ASN A 245 4.66 6.09 -11.22
CA ASN A 245 3.95 4.96 -11.78
C ASN A 245 2.71 5.44 -12.52
N PRO A 246 2.86 5.94 -13.76
CA PRO A 246 1.73 6.43 -14.52
C PRO A 246 0.90 5.26 -15.05
N MET A 247 -0.40 5.49 -15.17
CA MET A 247 -1.34 4.57 -15.76
C MET A 247 -2.52 5.28 -16.38
N GLY A 248 -3.15 4.62 -17.35
CA GLY A 248 -4.39 5.11 -17.92
C GLY A 248 -5.00 4.11 -18.89
N GLY A 249 -6.31 4.22 -19.09
CA GLY A 249 -7.02 3.40 -20.04
C GLY A 249 -8.53 3.52 -19.92
N ILE A 250 -9.21 2.63 -20.63
CA ILE A 250 -10.66 2.52 -20.65
C ILE A 250 -11.08 1.22 -19.98
N TYR A 251 -12.22 1.25 -19.31
CA TYR A 251 -12.79 0.07 -18.68
C TYR A 251 -14.29 -0.03 -18.94
N TYR A 252 -14.79 -1.25 -18.90
CA TYR A 252 -16.21 -1.55 -18.95
C TYR A 252 -16.54 -2.47 -17.78
N THR A 253 -17.49 -2.07 -16.93
CA THR A 253 -17.94 -2.85 -15.77
C THR A 253 -19.39 -3.30 -15.97
N MET A 254 -19.70 -4.49 -15.44
CA MET A 254 -21.01 -5.12 -15.52
C MET A 254 -21.40 -5.66 -14.15
N ASP A 255 -22.70 -5.61 -13.85
CA ASP A 255 -23.30 -6.26 -12.67
C ASP A 255 -22.67 -5.83 -11.33
N GLY A 256 -22.24 -4.57 -11.22
CA GLY A 256 -21.63 -4.01 -10.01
C GLY A 256 -20.15 -4.35 -9.81
N TYR A 257 -19.38 -4.50 -10.88
CA TYR A 257 -17.93 -4.69 -10.78
C TYR A 257 -17.25 -3.41 -10.32
N ILE A 258 -16.41 -3.53 -9.30
CA ILE A 258 -15.70 -2.41 -8.67
C ILE A 258 -14.27 -2.38 -9.21
N PRO A 259 -13.93 -1.44 -10.10
CA PRO A 259 -12.57 -1.36 -10.64
C PRO A 259 -11.59 -0.92 -9.55
N PHE A 260 -10.37 -1.45 -9.59
CA PHE A 260 -9.26 -1.11 -8.67
C PHE A 260 -9.59 -1.35 -7.18
N LEU A 261 -10.46 -2.32 -6.88
CA LEU A 261 -10.94 -2.60 -5.53
C LEU A 261 -9.78 -2.82 -4.55
N PHE A 262 -8.90 -3.78 -4.84
CA PHE A 262 -7.77 -4.11 -3.96
C PHE A 262 -6.61 -3.15 -4.23
N ASN A 263 -6.67 -1.97 -3.62
CA ASN A 263 -5.65 -0.93 -3.74
C ASN A 263 -5.01 -0.56 -2.39
N LYS A 264 -4.13 0.45 -2.38
CA LYS A 264 -3.46 0.96 -1.15
C LYS A 264 -4.46 1.35 -0.04
N LYS A 265 -5.65 1.82 -0.39
CA LYS A 265 -6.71 2.25 0.55
C LYS A 265 -7.58 1.08 1.05
N TYR A 266 -7.47 -0.12 0.48
CA TYR A 266 -8.39 -1.23 0.78
C TYR A 266 -8.43 -1.58 2.27
N SER A 267 -7.27 -1.77 2.90
CA SER A 267 -7.19 -2.12 4.33
C SER A 267 -7.78 -1.02 5.22
N LEU A 268 -7.61 0.26 4.84
CA LEU A 268 -8.18 1.41 5.54
C LEU A 268 -9.71 1.49 5.37
N LEU A 269 -10.22 1.29 4.17
CA LEU A 269 -11.67 1.27 3.89
C LEU A 269 -12.34 0.11 4.63
N LYS A 270 -11.71 -1.07 4.63
CA LYS A 270 -12.17 -2.22 5.41
C LYS A 270 -12.22 -1.93 6.89
N PHE A 271 -11.17 -1.33 7.44
CA PHE A 271 -11.12 -0.96 8.84
C PHE A 271 -12.26 -0.01 9.25
N ASN A 272 -12.57 0.97 8.40
CA ASN A 272 -13.63 1.94 8.64
C ASN A 272 -15.03 1.43 8.28
N SER A 273 -15.20 0.14 8.01
CA SER A 273 -16.46 -0.45 7.53
C SER A 273 -17.04 0.27 6.31
N ASN A 274 -16.17 0.74 5.42
CA ASN A 274 -16.50 1.55 4.27
C ASN A 274 -16.01 0.92 2.96
N LEU A 275 -15.97 -0.42 2.89
CA LEU A 275 -15.67 -1.09 1.62
C LEU A 275 -16.78 -0.83 0.61
N PRO A 276 -16.42 -0.51 -0.65
CA PRO A 276 -17.40 -0.52 -1.72
C PRO A 276 -17.96 -1.93 -1.87
N SER A 277 -19.25 -1.98 -2.22
CA SER A 277 -20.00 -3.22 -2.28
C SER A 277 -20.45 -3.52 -3.70
N MET A 278 -20.67 -4.81 -3.99
CA MET A 278 -21.28 -5.21 -5.25
C MET A 278 -22.72 -4.67 -5.24
N SER A 279 -22.97 -3.57 -5.93
CA SER A 279 -24.32 -3.01 -6.13
C SER A 279 -24.99 -3.62 -7.37
N SER A 280 -26.30 -3.48 -7.53
CA SER A 280 -26.97 -3.76 -8.81
C SER A 280 -26.91 -2.49 -9.66
N THR A 281 -25.72 -2.10 -10.10
CA THR A 281 -25.53 -0.94 -10.98
C THR A 281 -25.61 -1.34 -12.45
N ASN A 282 -26.01 -0.38 -13.27
CA ASN A 282 -26.00 -0.53 -14.72
C ASN A 282 -24.56 -0.74 -15.22
N ASN A 283 -24.45 -1.42 -16.36
CA ASN A 283 -23.17 -1.55 -17.04
C ASN A 283 -22.60 -0.16 -17.33
N THR A 284 -21.31 0.01 -17.02
CA THR A 284 -20.67 1.32 -17.04
C THR A 284 -19.42 1.26 -17.91
N LEU A 285 -19.33 2.15 -18.89
CA LEU A 285 -18.14 2.34 -19.72
C LEU A 285 -17.44 3.63 -19.25
N GLY A 286 -16.19 3.52 -18.82
CA GLY A 286 -15.45 4.64 -18.26
C GLY A 286 -13.98 4.63 -18.63
N TYR A 287 -13.27 5.62 -18.10
CA TYR A 287 -11.84 5.80 -18.30
C TYR A 287 -11.18 6.24 -16.99
N PHE A 288 -9.88 6.04 -16.92
CA PHE A 288 -9.05 6.62 -15.88
C PHE A 288 -7.68 7.00 -16.46
N ALA A 289 -7.04 7.99 -15.86
CA ALA A 289 -5.65 8.33 -16.09
C ALA A 289 -5.07 8.92 -14.80
N GLY A 290 -3.83 8.60 -14.48
CA GLY A 290 -3.20 9.11 -13.27
C GLY A 290 -1.80 8.58 -13.06
N ALA A 291 -1.22 8.94 -11.93
CA ALA A 291 0.07 8.44 -11.53
C ALA A 291 0.19 8.37 -10.01
N ASP A 292 0.87 7.35 -9.51
CA ASP A 292 1.39 7.37 -8.16
C ASP A 292 2.84 7.88 -8.15
N ILE A 293 3.21 8.52 -7.05
CA ILE A 293 4.57 8.90 -6.70
C ILE A 293 4.96 8.09 -5.46
N ASP A 294 6.08 7.38 -5.53
CA ASP A 294 6.55 6.52 -4.46
C ASP A 294 8.06 6.69 -4.27
N PHE A 295 8.43 7.52 -3.31
CA PHE A 295 9.80 7.82 -2.91
C PHE A 295 9.92 7.78 -1.38
N GLU A 296 9.59 6.64 -0.79
CA GLU A 296 9.66 6.44 0.65
C GLU A 296 11.09 6.59 1.22
N PRO A 297 11.23 7.16 2.43
CA PRO A 297 10.17 7.70 3.29
C PRO A 297 9.83 9.19 3.01
N TYR A 298 10.37 9.79 1.94
CA TYR A 298 10.36 11.25 1.76
C TYR A 298 9.14 11.78 1.02
N ILE A 299 8.68 11.11 -0.03
CA ILE A 299 7.55 11.57 -0.84
C ILE A 299 6.67 10.37 -1.18
N THR A 300 5.39 10.48 -0.89
CA THR A 300 4.38 9.54 -1.38
C THR A 300 3.19 10.34 -1.91
N GLY A 301 2.54 9.86 -2.94
CA GLY A 301 1.34 10.53 -3.43
C GLY A 301 0.70 9.82 -4.60
N GLU A 302 -0.44 10.32 -4.99
CA GLU A 302 -1.21 9.86 -6.13
C GLU A 302 -2.07 11.00 -6.68
N PHE A 303 -2.32 10.96 -7.97
CA PHE A 303 -3.28 11.85 -8.64
C PHE A 303 -3.94 11.09 -9.78
N TYR A 304 -5.26 11.12 -9.82
CA TYR A 304 -6.09 10.39 -10.76
C TYR A 304 -7.20 11.29 -11.29
N VAL A 305 -7.54 11.09 -12.56
CA VAL A 305 -8.73 11.61 -13.21
C VAL A 305 -9.48 10.41 -13.79
N TYR A 306 -10.77 10.28 -13.49
CA TYR A 306 -11.59 9.20 -14.00
C TYR A 306 -13.02 9.69 -14.27
N GLY A 307 -13.73 8.98 -15.14
CA GLY A 307 -15.10 9.36 -15.51
C GLY A 307 -15.76 8.32 -16.38
N LEU A 308 -17.06 8.51 -16.66
CA LEU A 308 -17.78 7.72 -17.64
C LEU A 308 -17.52 8.29 -19.05
N LEU A 309 -17.56 7.43 -20.05
CA LEU A 309 -17.39 7.83 -21.45
C LEU A 309 -18.63 8.54 -22.02
N GLU A 310 -19.81 8.34 -21.42
CA GLU A 310 -21.06 8.97 -21.86
C GLU A 310 -21.52 10.03 -20.86
N ASN A 311 -21.51 11.30 -21.30
CA ASN A 311 -22.16 12.46 -20.66
C ASN A 311 -21.98 12.60 -19.13
N SER A 312 -20.86 12.14 -18.58
CA SER A 312 -20.50 12.41 -17.19
C SER A 312 -19.37 13.41 -17.12
N THR A 313 -19.46 14.33 -16.17
CA THR A 313 -18.32 15.12 -15.76
C THR A 313 -17.26 14.19 -15.14
N PRO A 314 -15.96 14.31 -15.50
CA PRO A 314 -14.90 13.58 -14.82
C PRO A 314 -14.87 13.91 -13.33
N VAL A 315 -14.14 13.11 -12.58
CA VAL A 315 -13.73 13.38 -11.21
C VAL A 315 -12.22 13.34 -11.19
N ALA A 316 -11.60 14.27 -10.46
CA ALA A 316 -10.17 14.24 -10.18
C ALA A 316 -9.95 14.14 -8.67
N GLU A 317 -9.03 13.27 -8.27
CA GLU A 317 -8.65 13.12 -6.88
C GLU A 317 -7.14 12.92 -6.77
N GLY A 318 -6.57 13.35 -5.65
CA GLY A 318 -5.18 13.09 -5.36
C GLY A 318 -4.82 13.39 -3.93
N ASN A 319 -3.73 12.80 -3.50
CA ASN A 319 -3.11 13.10 -2.23
C ASN A 319 -1.59 13.07 -2.37
N VAL A 320 -0.90 13.90 -1.59
CA VAL A 320 0.56 13.92 -1.56
C VAL A 320 1.02 14.12 -0.13
N ARG A 321 2.10 13.44 0.25
CA ARG A 321 2.82 13.60 1.49
C ARG A 321 4.28 13.83 1.18
N VAL A 322 4.85 14.88 1.76
CA VAL A 322 6.29 15.15 1.72
C VAL A 322 6.80 15.23 3.15
N ILE A 323 7.82 14.45 3.47
CA ILE A 323 8.49 14.41 4.76
C ILE A 323 9.91 14.97 4.59
N LEU A 324 10.15 16.12 5.20
CA LEU A 324 11.47 16.69 5.38
C LEU A 324 11.99 16.25 6.76
N PRO A 325 13.07 15.47 6.83
CA PRO A 325 13.57 14.95 8.09
C PRO A 325 14.18 16.04 8.98
N GLU A 326 14.34 15.73 10.26
CA GLU A 326 15.06 16.57 11.21
C GLU A 326 16.53 16.74 10.79
N LEU A 327 17.02 17.98 10.83
CA LEU A 327 18.40 18.31 10.46
C LEU A 327 18.97 19.36 11.42
N GLY A 328 19.85 18.92 12.33
CA GLY A 328 20.45 19.79 13.34
C GLY A 328 19.39 20.35 14.29
N ASN A 329 19.12 21.65 14.22
CA ASN A 329 18.10 22.32 15.03
C ASN A 329 16.73 22.44 14.32
N PHE A 330 16.62 21.94 13.08
CA PHE A 330 15.34 21.90 12.37
C PHE A 330 14.58 20.65 12.81
N SER A 331 13.38 20.86 13.35
CA SER A 331 12.49 19.81 13.86
C SER A 331 11.83 18.96 12.77
N GLY A 332 12.22 19.09 11.51
CA GLY A 332 11.51 18.41 10.42
C GLY A 332 10.20 19.12 10.04
N LEU A 333 9.64 18.73 8.89
CA LEU A 333 8.37 19.24 8.37
C LEU A 333 7.66 18.15 7.58
N ILE A 334 6.36 18.02 7.80
CA ILE A 334 5.47 17.15 7.04
C ILE A 334 4.50 18.05 6.27
N ILE A 335 4.42 17.85 4.96
CA ILE A 335 3.48 18.55 4.07
C ILE A 335 2.48 17.51 3.57
N ASP A 336 1.21 17.66 3.89
CA ASP A 336 0.13 16.82 3.35
C ASP A 336 -0.75 17.66 2.43
N GLY A 337 -1.01 17.17 1.23
CA GLY A 337 -1.99 17.71 0.30
C GLY A 337 -3.07 16.69 0.02
N THR A 338 -4.33 17.11 0.02
CA THR A 338 -5.45 16.36 -0.55
C THR A 338 -6.17 17.25 -1.55
N TYR A 339 -6.67 16.63 -2.61
CA TYR A 339 -7.41 17.29 -3.68
C TYR A 339 -8.53 16.36 -4.12
N PHE A 340 -9.72 16.90 -4.24
CA PHE A 340 -10.89 16.27 -4.82
C PHE A 340 -11.66 17.32 -5.61
N ASP A 341 -12.16 16.95 -6.78
CA ASP A 341 -12.92 17.83 -7.65
C ASP A 341 -13.86 16.96 -8.47
N ASP A 342 -15.17 17.18 -8.32
CA ASP A 342 -16.22 16.40 -9.00
C ASP A 342 -16.57 16.94 -10.40
N SER A 343 -15.88 18.01 -10.81
CA SER A 343 -16.01 18.63 -12.13
C SER A 343 -14.70 19.30 -12.58
N PRO A 344 -13.58 18.55 -12.58
CA PRO A 344 -12.27 19.14 -12.74
C PRO A 344 -12.12 19.79 -14.09
N PHE A 345 -11.41 20.92 -14.08
CA PHE A 345 -11.15 21.74 -15.26
C PHE A 345 -12.39 22.45 -15.81
N GLU A 346 -13.52 22.50 -15.08
CA GLU A 346 -14.55 23.48 -15.36
C GLU A 346 -13.92 24.89 -15.33
N ASP A 347 -14.25 25.70 -16.35
CA ASP A 347 -13.64 27.00 -16.61
C ASP A 347 -12.09 27.03 -16.76
N GLY A 348 -11.44 25.87 -16.96
CA GLY A 348 -10.00 25.75 -17.16
C GLY A 348 -9.16 26.06 -15.91
N LYS A 349 -9.77 26.04 -14.73
CA LYS A 349 -9.09 26.20 -13.44
C LYS A 349 -8.75 24.83 -12.84
N LEU A 350 -7.71 24.80 -12.00
CA LEU A 350 -7.36 23.64 -11.18
C LEU A 350 -8.05 23.64 -9.82
N LEU A 351 -8.46 24.82 -9.36
CA LEU A 351 -9.21 25.01 -8.13
C LEU A 351 -10.39 25.91 -8.49
N ASP A 352 -11.59 25.44 -8.20
CA ASP A 352 -12.85 26.13 -8.45
C ASP A 352 -13.83 25.93 -7.27
N GLU A 353 -15.11 26.22 -7.49
CA GLU A 353 -16.14 26.09 -6.45
C GLU A 353 -16.50 24.63 -6.11
N ASN A 354 -16.19 23.70 -7.00
CA ASN A 354 -16.45 22.26 -6.85
C ASN A 354 -15.23 21.50 -6.32
N THR A 355 -14.10 22.20 -6.19
CA THR A 355 -12.88 21.68 -5.60
C THR A 355 -12.95 21.63 -4.07
N GLU A 356 -12.57 20.50 -3.50
CA GLU A 356 -12.16 20.34 -2.11
C GLU A 356 -10.65 20.07 -2.03
N ALA A 357 -9.87 21.07 -1.61
CA ALA A 357 -8.43 20.92 -1.42
C ALA A 357 -8.01 21.22 0.02
N ILE A 358 -7.08 20.43 0.56
CA ILE A 358 -6.48 20.66 1.88
C ILE A 358 -4.97 20.60 1.74
N LEU A 359 -4.28 21.62 2.25
CA LEU A 359 -2.83 21.63 2.41
C LEU A 359 -2.49 21.80 3.89
N ARG A 360 -1.77 20.85 4.47
CA ARG A 360 -1.30 20.89 5.86
C ARG A 360 0.21 21.03 5.88
N LEU A 361 0.70 21.98 6.67
CA LEU A 361 2.11 22.14 7.01
C LEU A 361 2.27 21.82 8.49
N SER A 362 2.90 20.69 8.79
CA SER A 362 2.90 20.07 10.10
C SER A 362 4.31 19.91 10.63
N TYR A 363 4.56 20.38 11.85
CA TYR A 363 5.82 20.16 12.55
C TYR A 363 5.64 18.99 13.53
N PRO A 364 6.50 17.96 13.47
CA PRO A 364 6.44 16.87 14.44
C PRO A 364 6.82 17.39 15.82
N LEU A 365 5.98 17.06 16.80
CA LEU A 365 6.18 17.38 18.21
C LEU A 365 6.69 16.15 18.97
N ILE A 366 6.21 14.96 18.63
CA ILE A 366 6.66 13.67 19.17
C ILE A 366 6.65 12.64 18.02
N GLY A 367 7.83 12.39 17.44
CA GLY A 367 7.96 11.56 16.23
C GLY A 367 7.09 12.08 15.06
N ASN A 368 6.89 11.25 14.04
CA ASN A 368 6.07 11.64 12.87
C ASN A 368 4.55 11.56 13.12
N ASN A 369 4.13 11.07 14.28
CA ASN A 369 2.74 10.70 14.55
C ASN A 369 1.98 11.75 15.36
N PHE A 370 2.64 12.68 16.04
CA PHE A 370 1.98 13.78 16.74
C PHE A 370 2.52 15.10 16.22
N VAL A 371 1.67 15.86 15.55
CA VAL A 371 2.06 17.08 14.85
C VAL A 371 1.18 18.26 15.25
N ALA A 372 1.76 19.44 15.18
CA ALA A 372 1.02 20.70 15.20
C ALA A 372 1.39 21.50 13.96
N GLY A 373 0.42 22.22 13.41
CA GLY A 373 0.61 22.83 12.12
C GLY A 373 -0.44 23.84 11.72
N ILE A 374 -0.28 24.27 10.49
CA ILE A 374 -1.23 25.14 9.80
C ILE A 374 -1.92 24.30 8.74
N GLN A 375 -3.24 24.34 8.72
CA GLN A 375 -4.06 23.77 7.65
C GLN A 375 -4.63 24.91 6.81
N TYR A 376 -4.50 24.79 5.51
CA TYR A 376 -5.19 25.56 4.50
C TYR A 376 -6.26 24.65 3.89
N LYS A 377 -7.51 25.08 3.92
CA LYS A 377 -8.62 24.39 3.25
C LYS A 377 -9.17 25.30 2.17
N TRP A 378 -9.32 24.79 0.96
CA TRP A 378 -10.01 25.46 -0.13
C TRP A 378 -11.49 25.20 0.03
N GLU A 379 -12.27 26.27 0.18
CA GLU A 379 -13.73 26.24 0.17
C GLU A 379 -14.21 27.46 -0.62
N SER A 380 -15.18 27.30 -1.52
CA SER A 380 -15.83 28.43 -2.22
C SER A 380 -14.86 29.44 -2.88
N ASP A 381 -13.89 28.97 -3.65
CA ASP A 381 -12.88 29.77 -4.37
C ASP A 381 -11.89 30.57 -3.48
N GLU A 382 -11.79 30.23 -2.17
CA GLU A 382 -10.87 30.88 -1.24
C GLU A 382 -10.13 29.89 -0.30
N TRP A 383 -8.93 30.26 0.13
CA TRP A 383 -8.14 29.51 1.12
C TRP A 383 -8.44 29.96 2.55
N PHE A 384 -9.02 29.06 3.34
CA PHE A 384 -9.23 29.22 4.77
C PHE A 384 -8.07 28.65 5.57
N LYS A 385 -7.48 29.48 6.42
CA LYS A 385 -6.36 29.11 7.29
C LYS A 385 -6.85 28.76 8.69
N SER A 386 -6.40 27.63 9.21
CA SER A 386 -6.61 27.21 10.60
C SER A 386 -5.33 26.64 11.21
N ILE A 387 -5.27 26.61 12.54
CA ILE A 387 -4.23 25.91 13.29
C ILE A 387 -4.82 24.57 13.72
N PHE A 388 -4.03 23.52 13.66
CA PHE A 388 -4.45 22.20 14.11
C PHE A 388 -3.37 21.50 14.93
N ILE A 389 -3.82 20.58 15.76
CA ILE A 389 -3.00 19.59 16.45
C ILE A 389 -3.67 18.24 16.17
N SER A 390 -2.93 17.29 15.61
CA SER A 390 -3.50 16.00 15.22
C SER A 390 -2.49 14.88 15.43
N SER A 391 -3.02 13.67 15.62
CA SER A 391 -2.25 12.48 15.27
C SER A 391 -2.20 12.36 13.74
N VAL A 392 -1.03 12.10 13.17
CA VAL A 392 -0.90 11.81 11.74
C VAL A 392 -1.34 10.37 11.52
N SER A 393 -2.38 10.15 10.72
CA SER A 393 -2.68 8.83 10.19
C SER A 393 -1.71 8.55 9.03
N SER A 394 -1.11 7.36 9.01
CA SER A 394 -0.44 6.82 7.83
C SER A 394 -1.45 6.71 6.69
N PHE A 395 -1.01 7.04 5.46
CA PHE A 395 -1.74 6.70 4.24
C PHE A 395 -1.75 5.19 4.03
#